data_AF-A0A962I7W1-F1
#
_entry.id   AF-A0A962I7W1-F1
#
_cell.length_a   1.000
_cell.length_b   1.000
_cell.length_c   1.000
_cell.angle_alpha   90.00
_cell.angle_beta   90.00
_cell.angle_gamma   90.00
#
_symmetry.space_group_name_H-M   'P 1'
#
loop_
_entity.id
_entity.type
_entity.pdbx_description
1 polymer ?
#
loop_
_entity_poly.entity_id
_entity_poly.type
_entity_poly.pdbx_seq_one_letter_code
_entity_poly.pdbx_strand_id
1 'polypeptide(L)'
;MTDSLATVLSAETIDQIEASVLADLDAGRSDDAEPGINRLLRAQCRDREAALALVRIVAAGKLPVERGLALFEAVFAAHREDVELLQCLGEASDQLRDIDDLNLAAPASSFFAELVECLERRVQAASGTSEEIPLLSALATTARMMGRQRDALAGQCYRRLIELAPQRSHHHYNLGLFCKTRGWFAEGLRANQAAAALEDEPFEGRVWNEGICATGAGEGELALAIWQGMGQKIRMGRFGLPEGRYATCKVRLAQRPLAERGATEDDPGLEETIWIERLSPCHGIVRSVLFQRLGVDYGDVVLVDGAPITYHRYGEDQIPVFPHLATLQRRGYQ
;
A
#
# COMPACT_ATOMS: atom_id res chain seq x y z
N MET A 1 -12.82 19.64 38.11
CA MET A 1 -14.01 18.75 38.06
C MET A 1 -15.02 19.37 37.12
N THR A 2 -14.99 18.96 35.85
CA THR A 2 -16.13 19.06 34.94
C THR A 2 -16.17 17.74 34.24
N ASP A 3 -16.77 16.77 34.92
CA ASP A 3 -17.23 15.53 34.31
C ASP A 3 -18.39 15.93 33.38
N SER A 4 -18.03 16.37 32.17
CA SER A 4 -18.99 16.59 31.10
C SER A 4 -19.53 15.21 30.76
N LEU A 5 -20.68 14.86 31.31
CA LEU A 5 -21.48 13.69 30.94
C LEU A 5 -21.42 13.51 29.41
N ALA A 6 -20.55 12.60 28.96
CA ALA A 6 -20.45 12.23 27.56
C ALA A 6 -21.79 11.61 27.18
N THR A 7 -22.59 12.36 26.42
CA THR A 7 -23.94 11.96 26.03
C THR A 7 -23.83 10.75 25.13
N VAL A 8 -24.47 9.64 25.51
CA VAL A 8 -24.72 8.51 24.61
C VAL A 8 -25.51 9.07 23.43
N LEU A 9 -25.00 8.87 22.21
CA LEU A 9 -25.65 9.37 21.00
C LEU A 9 -26.69 8.34 20.54
N SER A 10 -27.79 8.78 19.93
CA SER A 10 -28.67 7.81 19.25
C SER A 10 -27.99 7.31 17.97
N ALA A 11 -28.31 6.10 17.53
CA ALA A 11 -27.82 5.55 16.26
C ALA A 11 -28.07 6.52 15.08
N GLU A 12 -29.29 7.08 15.00
CA GLU A 12 -29.63 8.09 14.00
C GLU A 12 -28.74 9.35 14.08
N THR A 13 -28.37 9.77 15.29
CA THR A 13 -27.45 10.90 15.46
C THR A 13 -26.04 10.55 14.98
N ILE A 14 -25.57 9.32 15.24
CA ILE A 14 -24.26 8.84 14.80
C ILE A 14 -24.22 8.81 13.27
N ASP A 15 -25.23 8.22 12.63
CA ASP A 15 -25.34 8.13 11.18
C ASP A 15 -25.36 9.52 10.52
N GLN A 16 -26.10 10.46 11.10
CA GLN A 16 -26.15 11.85 10.61
C GLN A 16 -24.78 12.55 10.74
N ILE A 17 -24.06 12.35 11.85
CA ILE A 17 -22.73 12.91 12.03
C ILE A 17 -21.75 12.30 11.03
N GLU A 18 -21.75 10.97 10.89
CA GLU A 18 -20.88 10.26 9.96
C GLU A 18 -21.09 10.75 8.52
N ALA A 19 -22.34 10.79 8.06
CA ALA A 19 -22.67 11.25 6.72
C ALA A 19 -22.24 12.70 6.47
N SER A 20 -22.43 13.60 7.45
CA SER A 20 -21.97 14.99 7.35
C SER A 20 -20.45 15.07 7.26
N VAL A 21 -19.73 14.34 8.12
CA VAL A 21 -18.26 14.32 8.13
C VAL A 21 -17.72 13.82 6.79
N LEU A 22 -18.25 12.72 6.26
CA LEU A 22 -17.83 12.19 4.97
C LEU A 22 -18.09 13.18 3.83
N ALA A 23 -19.25 13.84 3.82
CA ALA A 23 -19.58 14.85 2.81
C ALA A 23 -18.66 16.08 2.87
N ASP A 24 -18.24 16.50 4.07
CA ASP A 24 -17.28 17.60 4.24
C ASP A 24 -15.88 17.20 3.78
N LEU A 25 -15.42 15.99 4.13
CA LEU A 25 -14.14 15.44 3.69
C LEU A 25 -14.07 15.27 2.17
N ASP A 26 -15.13 14.75 1.54
CA ASP A 26 -15.21 14.61 0.08
C ASP A 26 -15.15 15.95 -0.65
N ALA A 27 -15.62 17.02 0.01
CA ALA A 27 -15.55 18.37 -0.52
C ALA A 27 -14.26 19.13 -0.13
N GLY A 28 -13.30 18.46 0.51
CA GLY A 28 -12.04 19.06 0.95
C GLY A 28 -12.19 20.07 2.11
N ARG A 29 -13.31 20.04 2.83
CA ARG A 29 -13.61 20.93 3.96
C ARG A 29 -13.24 20.26 5.29
N SER A 30 -11.95 19.95 5.47
CA SER A 30 -11.47 19.23 6.66
C SER A 30 -11.78 19.93 7.98
N ASP A 31 -11.77 21.27 8.00
CA ASP A 31 -12.10 22.05 9.20
C ASP A 31 -13.58 21.91 9.60
N ASP A 32 -14.48 21.74 8.62
CA ASP A 32 -15.92 21.59 8.87
C ASP A 32 -16.27 20.17 9.34
N ALA A 33 -15.48 19.17 8.96
CA ALA A 33 -15.62 17.79 9.41
C ALA A 33 -15.20 17.59 10.89
N GLU A 34 -14.23 18.37 11.37
CA GLU A 34 -13.57 18.16 12.65
C GLU A 34 -14.50 18.22 13.89
N PRO A 35 -15.52 19.10 13.96
CA PRO A 35 -16.52 19.07 15.05
C PRO A 35 -17.28 17.73 15.14
N GLY A 36 -17.64 17.14 13.99
CA GLY A 36 -18.33 15.85 13.92
C GLY A 36 -17.44 14.71 14.41
N ILE A 37 -16.20 14.66 13.93
CA ILE A 37 -15.18 13.70 14.36
C ILE A 37 -14.98 13.78 15.87
N ASN A 38 -14.81 14.98 16.44
CA ASN A 38 -14.62 15.15 17.88
C ASN A 38 -15.82 14.73 18.72
N ARG A 39 -17.04 14.87 18.18
CA ARG A 39 -18.25 14.41 18.85
C ARG A 39 -18.30 12.88 18.92
N LEU A 40 -17.99 12.20 17.81
CA LEU A 40 -17.89 10.73 17.78
C LEU A 40 -16.74 10.24 18.68
N LEU A 41 -15.57 10.89 18.63
CA LEU A 41 -14.39 10.55 19.44
C LEU A 41 -14.68 10.59 20.96
N ARG A 42 -15.50 11.53 21.42
CA ARG A 42 -15.91 11.61 22.84
C ARG A 42 -16.89 10.50 23.24
N ALA A 43 -17.72 10.02 22.29
CA ALA A 43 -18.73 9.00 22.54
C ALA A 43 -18.15 7.57 22.43
N GLN A 44 -17.17 7.36 21.55
CA GLN A 44 -16.72 6.03 21.11
C GLN A 44 -16.36 5.08 22.25
N CYS A 45 -15.78 5.57 23.35
CA CYS A 45 -15.30 4.70 24.43
C CYS A 45 -16.42 3.97 25.19
N ARG A 46 -17.68 4.42 25.03
CA ARG A 46 -18.88 3.81 25.62
C ARG A 46 -19.94 3.47 24.58
N ASP A 47 -19.68 3.74 23.31
CA ASP A 47 -20.62 3.59 22.20
C ASP A 47 -19.90 2.95 21.01
N ARG A 48 -20.22 1.67 20.81
CA ARG A 48 -19.64 0.85 19.76
C ARG A 48 -19.93 1.38 18.36
N GLU A 49 -21.13 1.92 18.12
CA GLU A 49 -21.50 2.43 16.80
C GLU A 49 -20.75 3.72 16.49
N ALA A 50 -20.51 4.57 17.49
CA ALA A 50 -19.65 5.74 17.32
C ALA A 50 -18.20 5.35 17.01
N ALA A 51 -17.70 4.25 17.59
CA ALA A 51 -16.38 3.70 17.26
C ALA A 51 -16.33 3.18 15.82
N LEU A 52 -17.34 2.43 15.37
CA LEU A 52 -17.44 1.95 13.99
C LEU A 52 -17.53 3.12 12.99
N ALA A 53 -18.29 4.17 13.31
CA ALA A 53 -18.37 5.37 12.48
C ALA A 53 -17.00 6.05 12.31
N LEU A 54 -16.21 6.16 13.38
CA LEU A 54 -14.83 6.65 13.28
C LEU A 54 -13.96 5.75 12.40
N VAL A 55 -14.12 4.43 12.50
CA VAL A 55 -13.37 3.50 11.65
C VAL A 55 -13.72 3.70 10.18
N ARG A 56 -15.01 3.85 9.85
CA ARG A 56 -15.48 4.15 8.48
C ARG A 56 -14.99 5.50 7.95
N ILE A 57 -14.97 6.54 8.79
CA ILE A 57 -14.43 7.86 8.44
C ILE A 57 -12.95 7.78 8.06
N VAL A 58 -12.13 7.06 8.83
CA VAL A 58 -10.72 6.86 8.49
C VAL A 58 -10.57 5.97 7.26
N ALA A 59 -11.38 4.90 7.15
CA ALA A 59 -11.38 3.99 6.01
C ALA A 59 -11.68 4.69 4.67
N ALA A 60 -12.35 5.86 4.70
CA ALA A 60 -12.58 6.67 3.51
C ALA A 60 -11.29 7.28 2.91
N GLY A 61 -10.17 7.26 3.64
CA GLY A 61 -8.85 7.67 3.13
C GLY A 61 -8.74 9.18 2.85
N LYS A 62 -9.57 10.00 3.49
CA LYS A 62 -9.62 11.47 3.29
C LYS A 62 -8.95 12.27 4.39
N LEU A 63 -8.59 11.62 5.49
CA LEU A 63 -7.92 12.26 6.62
C LEU A 63 -6.39 12.21 6.44
N PRO A 64 -5.66 13.19 6.97
CA PRO A 64 -4.22 13.06 7.17
C PRO A 64 -3.90 11.79 7.97
N VAL A 65 -2.82 11.11 7.61
CA VAL A 65 -2.41 9.82 8.21
C VAL A 65 -2.27 9.93 9.73
N GLU A 66 -1.68 11.01 10.23
CA GLU A 66 -1.49 11.24 11.66
C GLU A 66 -2.83 11.37 12.40
N ARG A 67 -3.83 12.00 11.75
CA ARG A 67 -5.15 12.16 12.33
C ARG A 67 -5.90 10.84 12.35
N GLY A 68 -5.85 10.08 11.25
CA GLY A 68 -6.43 8.74 11.20
C GLY A 68 -5.84 7.81 12.25
N LEU A 69 -4.51 7.82 12.41
CA LEU A 69 -3.80 7.00 13.38
C LEU A 69 -4.24 7.33 14.81
N ALA A 70 -4.34 8.62 15.16
CA ALA A 70 -4.81 9.03 16.48
C ALA A 70 -6.24 8.56 16.79
N LEU A 71 -7.13 8.52 15.78
CA LEU A 71 -8.49 7.99 15.94
C LEU A 71 -8.48 6.47 16.13
N PHE A 72 -7.68 5.74 15.35
CA PHE A 72 -7.55 4.28 15.48
C PHE A 72 -6.93 3.88 16.81
N GLU A 73 -5.92 4.60 17.28
CA GLU A 73 -5.33 4.39 18.62
C GLU A 73 -6.38 4.55 19.72
N ALA A 74 -7.23 5.58 19.63
CA ALA A 74 -8.30 5.82 20.60
C ALA A 74 -9.38 4.72 20.58
N VAL A 75 -9.82 4.30 19.39
CA VAL A 75 -10.81 3.22 19.21
C VAL A 75 -10.22 1.89 19.70
N PHE A 76 -9.02 1.54 19.27
CA PHE A 76 -8.34 0.31 19.66
C PHE A 76 -8.08 0.24 21.15
N ALA A 77 -7.68 1.34 21.80
CA ALA A 77 -7.48 1.36 23.25
C ALA A 77 -8.77 1.05 24.04
N ALA A 78 -9.94 1.46 23.53
CA ALA A 78 -11.22 1.25 24.20
C ALA A 78 -11.86 -0.12 23.88
N HIS A 79 -11.58 -0.70 22.70
CA HIS A 79 -12.34 -1.84 22.17
C HIS A 79 -11.47 -3.07 21.83
N ARG A 80 -10.46 -3.38 22.62
CA ARG A 80 -9.50 -4.48 22.38
C ARG A 80 -10.11 -5.90 22.31
N GLU A 81 -11.33 -6.07 22.81
CA GLU A 81 -12.03 -7.36 22.84
C GLU A 81 -13.18 -7.44 21.82
N ASP A 82 -13.52 -6.35 21.12
CA ASP A 82 -14.55 -6.35 20.09
C ASP A 82 -13.96 -6.86 18.77
N VAL A 83 -14.32 -8.08 18.39
CA VAL A 83 -13.76 -8.78 17.22
C VAL A 83 -14.07 -8.06 15.90
N GLU A 84 -15.27 -7.51 15.76
CA GLU A 84 -15.67 -6.80 14.54
C GLU A 84 -14.91 -5.48 14.40
N LEU A 85 -14.75 -4.72 15.49
CA LEU A 85 -13.93 -3.51 15.47
C LEU A 85 -12.46 -3.81 15.17
N LEU A 86 -11.88 -4.87 15.74
CA LEU A 86 -10.52 -5.29 15.41
C LEU A 86 -10.37 -5.63 13.93
N GLN A 87 -11.35 -6.33 13.35
CA GLN A 87 -11.37 -6.64 11.92
C GLN A 87 -11.40 -5.35 11.11
N CYS A 88 -12.34 -4.43 11.37
CA CYS A 88 -12.47 -3.18 10.61
C CYS A 88 -11.21 -2.30 10.75
N LEU A 89 -10.62 -2.22 11.95
CA LEU A 89 -9.35 -1.52 12.17
C LEU A 89 -8.22 -2.13 11.33
N GLY A 90 -8.13 -3.46 11.27
CA GLY A 90 -7.08 -4.13 10.52
C GLY A 90 -7.25 -4.02 9.01
N GLU A 91 -8.48 -4.13 8.51
CA GLU A 91 -8.81 -3.94 7.09
C GLU A 91 -8.50 -2.52 6.61
N ALA A 92 -8.80 -1.50 7.42
CA ALA A 92 -8.57 -0.10 7.10
C ALA A 92 -7.18 0.43 7.53
N SER A 93 -6.32 -0.42 8.08
CA SER A 93 -5.00 -0.01 8.58
C SER A 93 -4.05 0.50 7.48
N ASP A 94 -4.34 0.22 6.21
CA ASP A 94 -3.57 0.75 5.09
C ASP A 94 -3.83 2.22 4.79
N GLN A 95 -4.96 2.77 5.25
CA GLN A 95 -5.23 4.22 5.21
C GLN A 95 -4.35 5.00 6.19
N LEU A 96 -3.68 4.30 7.12
CA LEU A 96 -2.75 4.88 8.10
C LEU A 96 -1.29 4.85 7.63
N ARG A 97 -1.08 4.60 6.34
CA ARG A 97 0.23 4.60 5.71
C ARG A 97 0.15 5.49 4.48
N ASP A 98 1.11 6.38 4.34
CA ASP A 98 1.19 7.20 3.14
C ASP A 98 1.57 6.32 1.95
N ILE A 99 0.60 6.09 1.07
CA ILE A 99 0.80 5.32 -0.16
C ILE A 99 1.70 6.07 -1.15
N ASP A 100 1.77 7.40 -1.04
CA ASP A 100 2.67 8.24 -1.82
C ASP A 100 4.10 8.14 -1.26
N ASP A 101 4.35 7.41 -0.19
CA ASP A 101 5.71 7.05 0.20
C ASP A 101 5.82 5.54 0.41
N LEU A 102 5.72 4.83 -0.72
CA LEU A 102 6.06 3.41 -0.84
C LEU A 102 7.46 3.09 -0.27
N ASN A 103 8.35 4.08 -0.15
CA ASN A 103 9.70 3.94 0.39
C ASN A 103 9.79 4.15 1.91
N LEU A 104 8.70 4.46 2.62
CA LEU A 104 8.73 4.64 4.07
C LEU A 104 9.25 3.41 4.81
N ALA A 105 10.03 3.67 5.86
CA ALA A 105 10.35 2.67 6.85
C ALA A 105 9.08 2.13 7.54
N ALA A 106 9.21 1.03 8.29
CA ALA A 106 8.13 0.50 9.11
C ALA A 106 7.54 1.58 10.06
N PRO A 107 6.23 1.53 10.36
CA PRO A 107 5.57 2.54 11.19
C PRO A 107 6.15 2.53 12.61
N ALA A 108 6.31 3.71 13.21
CA ALA A 108 6.86 3.86 14.55
C ALA A 108 5.84 3.61 15.66
N SER A 109 4.53 3.80 15.39
CA SER A 109 3.48 3.57 16.40
C SER A 109 3.38 2.09 16.76
N SER A 110 3.25 1.80 18.07
CA SER A 110 3.03 0.43 18.57
C SER A 110 1.66 -0.12 18.18
N PHE A 111 0.72 0.75 17.77
CA PHE A 111 -0.63 0.37 17.35
C PHE A 111 -0.64 -0.82 16.39
N PHE A 112 0.17 -0.78 15.33
CA PHE A 112 0.21 -1.85 14.33
C PHE A 112 0.69 -3.17 14.92
N ALA A 113 1.73 -3.14 15.75
CA ALA A 113 2.28 -4.34 16.38
C ALA A 113 1.26 -4.97 17.35
N GLU A 114 0.62 -4.15 18.18
CA GLU A 114 -0.40 -4.59 19.13
C GLU A 114 -1.66 -5.11 18.42
N LEU A 115 -2.09 -4.46 17.33
CA LEU A 115 -3.22 -4.91 16.53
C LEU A 115 -2.92 -6.26 15.84
N VAL A 116 -1.71 -6.45 15.30
CA VAL A 116 -1.27 -7.75 14.75
C VAL A 116 -1.38 -8.84 15.82
N GLU A 117 -0.88 -8.61 17.03
CA GLU A 117 -0.93 -9.60 18.12
C GLU A 117 -2.38 -9.90 18.57
N CYS A 118 -3.27 -8.92 18.54
CA CYS A 118 -4.69 -9.12 18.80
C CYS A 118 -5.36 -9.93 17.68
N LEU A 119 -5.12 -9.58 16.42
CA LEU A 119 -5.71 -10.27 15.26
C LEU A 119 -5.19 -11.70 15.13
N GLU A 120 -3.89 -11.95 15.32
CA GLU A 120 -3.29 -13.29 15.26
C GLU A 120 -3.94 -14.25 16.27
N ARG A 121 -4.15 -13.79 17.52
CA ARG A 121 -4.87 -14.59 18.53
C ARG A 121 -6.31 -14.89 18.13
N ARG A 122 -6.97 -13.97 17.43
CA ARG A 122 -8.38 -14.10 17.00
C ARG A 122 -8.49 -15.04 15.81
N VAL A 123 -7.58 -14.95 14.84
CA VAL A 123 -7.46 -15.92 13.73
C VAL A 123 -7.26 -17.33 14.28
N GLN A 124 -6.37 -17.51 15.26
CA GLN A 124 -6.13 -18.83 15.86
C GLN A 124 -7.39 -19.40 16.54
N ALA A 125 -8.19 -18.55 17.19
CA ALA A 125 -9.45 -18.96 17.83
C ALA A 125 -10.59 -19.21 16.82
N ALA A 126 -10.58 -18.50 15.69
CA ALA A 126 -11.59 -18.59 14.63
C ALA A 126 -11.26 -19.63 13.56
N SER A 127 -10.18 -20.40 13.69
CA SER A 127 -9.77 -21.36 12.67
C SER A 127 -10.87 -22.38 12.37
N GLY A 128 -11.22 -22.53 11.09
CA GLY A 128 -12.28 -23.41 10.60
C GLY A 128 -13.70 -22.84 10.73
N THR A 129 -13.86 -21.60 11.23
CA THR A 129 -15.16 -20.92 11.28
C THR A 129 -15.33 -19.95 10.11
N SER A 130 -16.54 -19.42 9.94
CA SER A 130 -16.81 -18.36 8.94
C SER A 130 -16.07 -17.04 9.23
N GLU A 131 -15.58 -16.86 10.46
CA GLU A 131 -14.87 -15.66 10.90
C GLU A 131 -13.37 -15.70 10.53
N GLU A 132 -12.82 -16.86 10.14
CA GLU A 132 -11.39 -17.01 9.82
C GLU A 132 -10.96 -16.08 8.67
N ILE A 133 -11.73 -16.05 7.58
CA ILE A 133 -11.42 -15.27 6.36
C ILE A 133 -11.35 -13.76 6.62
N PRO A 134 -12.36 -13.11 7.22
CA PRO A 134 -12.28 -11.68 7.50
C PRO A 134 -11.12 -11.34 8.45
N LEU A 135 -10.90 -12.13 9.51
CA LEU A 135 -9.80 -11.92 10.45
C LEU A 135 -8.42 -12.10 9.78
N LEU A 136 -8.27 -13.10 8.90
CA LEU A 136 -7.06 -13.28 8.10
C LEU A 136 -6.82 -12.10 7.15
N SER A 137 -7.89 -11.55 6.56
CA SER A 137 -7.78 -10.37 5.68
C SER A 137 -7.28 -9.15 6.45
N ALA A 138 -7.88 -8.88 7.62
CA ALA A 138 -7.46 -7.81 8.53
C ALA A 138 -6.00 -8.00 9.01
N LEU A 139 -5.62 -9.23 9.35
CA LEU A 139 -4.27 -9.57 9.79
C LEU A 139 -3.25 -9.39 8.67
N ALA A 140 -3.56 -9.86 7.45
CA ALA A 140 -2.69 -9.72 6.29
C ALA A 140 -2.42 -8.25 5.96
N THR A 141 -3.46 -7.41 5.98
CA THR A 141 -3.32 -5.97 5.74
C THR A 141 -2.47 -5.31 6.81
N THR A 142 -2.80 -5.50 8.09
CA THR A 142 -2.02 -4.91 9.19
C THR A 142 -0.56 -5.36 9.20
N ALA A 143 -0.32 -6.66 8.99
CA ALA A 143 1.04 -7.21 8.93
C ALA A 143 1.84 -6.64 7.74
N ARG A 144 1.20 -6.45 6.58
CA ARG A 144 1.82 -5.78 5.41
C ARG A 144 2.18 -4.32 5.71
N MET A 145 1.39 -3.62 6.52
CA MET A 145 1.65 -2.24 6.95
C MET A 145 2.84 -2.11 7.90
N MET A 146 3.27 -3.18 8.54
CA MET A 146 4.51 -3.22 9.35
C MET A 146 5.79 -3.32 8.52
N GLY A 147 5.74 -3.01 7.22
CA GLY A 147 6.90 -3.10 6.34
C GLY A 147 7.42 -4.54 6.26
N ARG A 148 8.74 -4.74 6.41
CA ARG A 148 9.40 -6.05 6.35
C ARG A 148 9.37 -6.83 7.66
N GLN A 149 8.92 -6.22 8.76
CA GLN A 149 8.97 -6.83 10.09
C GLN A 149 8.04 -8.04 10.26
N ARG A 150 6.95 -8.10 9.48
CA ARG A 150 5.92 -9.14 9.56
C ARG A 150 5.63 -9.82 8.21
N ASP A 151 6.57 -9.79 7.27
CA ASP A 151 6.38 -10.36 5.93
C ASP A 151 6.05 -11.86 5.96
N ALA A 152 6.68 -12.64 6.85
CA ALA A 152 6.39 -14.06 6.98
C ALA A 152 4.91 -14.31 7.36
N LEU A 153 4.39 -13.53 8.31
CA LEU A 153 3.01 -13.61 8.77
C LEU A 153 2.05 -13.15 7.67
N ALA A 154 2.31 -12.00 7.03
CA ALA A 154 1.49 -11.50 5.92
C ALA A 154 1.41 -12.52 4.77
N GLY A 155 2.54 -13.10 4.36
CA GLY A 155 2.60 -14.12 3.32
C GLY A 155 1.86 -15.41 3.70
N GLN A 156 1.94 -15.84 4.97
CA GLN A 156 1.15 -16.97 5.48
C GLN A 156 -0.36 -16.68 5.41
N CYS A 157 -0.79 -15.49 5.82
CA CYS A 157 -2.19 -15.08 5.76
C CYS A 157 -2.72 -15.08 4.32
N TYR A 158 -1.99 -14.50 3.37
CA TYR A 158 -2.40 -14.51 1.96
C TYR A 158 -2.52 -15.92 1.38
N ARG A 159 -1.57 -16.82 1.67
CA ARG A 159 -1.68 -18.23 1.21
C ARG A 159 -2.88 -18.93 1.84
N ARG A 160 -3.12 -18.71 3.14
CA ARG A 160 -4.29 -19.27 3.84
C ARG A 160 -5.62 -18.77 3.27
N LEU A 161 -5.71 -17.47 2.94
CA LEU A 161 -6.89 -16.90 2.28
C LEU A 161 -7.16 -17.57 0.93
N ILE A 162 -6.11 -17.81 0.13
CA ILE A 162 -6.20 -18.50 -1.16
C ILE A 162 -6.62 -19.97 -0.98
N GLU A 163 -6.12 -20.67 0.05
CA GLU A 163 -6.54 -22.03 0.36
C GLU A 163 -8.03 -22.12 0.72
N LEU A 164 -8.51 -21.19 1.55
CA LEU A 164 -9.89 -21.15 2.02
C LEU A 164 -10.87 -20.69 0.95
N ALA A 165 -10.46 -19.78 0.08
CA ALA A 165 -11.31 -19.17 -0.93
C ALA A 165 -10.57 -18.96 -2.26
N PRO A 166 -10.21 -20.05 -2.98
CA PRO A 166 -9.34 -19.97 -4.16
C PRO A 166 -9.97 -19.22 -5.35
N GLN A 167 -11.30 -19.07 -5.36
CA GLN A 167 -12.07 -18.39 -6.40
C GLN A 167 -12.23 -16.87 -6.16
N ARG A 168 -11.58 -16.32 -5.13
CA ARG A 168 -11.62 -14.88 -4.83
C ARG A 168 -10.41 -14.19 -5.49
N SER A 169 -10.63 -13.52 -6.62
CA SER A 169 -9.56 -12.80 -7.33
C SER A 169 -8.75 -11.87 -6.41
N HIS A 170 -9.43 -11.11 -5.55
CA HIS A 170 -8.77 -10.12 -4.70
C HIS A 170 -7.73 -10.72 -3.73
N HIS A 171 -7.85 -11.98 -3.30
CA HIS A 171 -6.82 -12.64 -2.49
C HIS A 171 -5.53 -12.86 -3.28
N HIS A 172 -5.65 -13.28 -4.55
CA HIS A 172 -4.51 -13.45 -5.46
C HIS A 172 -3.91 -12.10 -5.84
N TYR A 173 -4.73 -11.08 -6.12
CA TYR A 173 -4.25 -9.73 -6.41
C TYR A 173 -3.44 -9.14 -5.23
N ASN A 174 -3.95 -9.27 -4.01
CA ASN A 174 -3.26 -8.76 -2.82
C ASN A 174 -1.94 -9.49 -2.54
N LEU A 175 -1.88 -10.80 -2.79
CA LEU A 175 -0.61 -11.54 -2.78
C LEU A 175 0.35 -11.01 -3.84
N GLY A 176 -0.15 -10.72 -5.05
CA GLY A 176 0.62 -10.12 -6.14
C GLY A 176 1.23 -8.77 -5.76
N LEU A 177 0.42 -7.88 -5.18
CA LEU A 177 0.87 -6.58 -4.67
C LEU A 177 1.92 -6.73 -3.55
N PHE A 178 1.68 -7.64 -2.61
CA PHE A 178 2.63 -7.96 -1.55
C PHE A 178 3.97 -8.42 -2.15
N CYS A 179 3.98 -9.44 -3.01
CA CYS A 179 5.19 -9.95 -3.65
C CYS A 179 5.94 -8.90 -4.48
N LYS A 180 5.22 -8.04 -5.24
CA LYS A 180 5.82 -6.96 -6.05
C LYS A 180 6.75 -6.08 -5.21
N THR A 181 6.25 -5.61 -4.09
CA THR A 181 7.00 -4.69 -3.22
C THR A 181 8.17 -5.36 -2.49
N ARG A 182 8.22 -6.70 -2.42
CA ARG A 182 9.31 -7.49 -1.81
C ARG A 182 10.28 -8.07 -2.85
N GLY A 183 10.13 -7.72 -4.13
CA GLY A 183 11.00 -8.21 -5.20
C GLY A 183 10.77 -9.68 -5.56
N TRP A 184 9.73 -10.32 -5.01
CA TRP A 184 9.36 -11.69 -5.34
C TRP A 184 8.57 -11.73 -6.65
N PHE A 185 9.15 -11.13 -7.69
CA PHE A 185 8.47 -10.79 -8.93
C PHE A 185 7.86 -12.00 -9.63
N ALA A 186 8.52 -13.16 -9.63
CA ALA A 186 7.96 -14.38 -10.22
C ALA A 186 6.75 -14.94 -9.43
N GLU A 187 6.73 -14.79 -8.10
CA GLU A 187 5.54 -15.16 -7.30
C GLU A 187 4.43 -14.13 -7.50
N GLY A 188 4.76 -12.84 -7.53
CA GLY A 188 3.82 -11.76 -7.80
C GLY A 188 3.18 -11.85 -9.18
N LEU A 189 3.94 -12.24 -10.20
CA LEU A 189 3.44 -12.49 -11.55
C LEU A 189 2.39 -13.61 -11.55
N ARG A 190 2.73 -14.77 -10.98
CA ARG A 190 1.80 -15.91 -10.88
C ARG A 190 0.53 -15.56 -10.13
N ALA A 191 0.65 -14.80 -9.04
CA ALA A 191 -0.50 -14.36 -8.26
C ALA A 191 -1.40 -13.40 -9.06
N ASN A 192 -0.83 -12.42 -9.78
CA ASN A 192 -1.62 -11.54 -10.64
C ASN A 192 -2.28 -12.28 -11.81
N GLN A 193 -1.63 -13.31 -12.37
CA GLN A 193 -2.23 -14.16 -13.41
C GLN A 193 -3.37 -15.02 -12.86
N ALA A 194 -3.23 -15.55 -11.65
CA ALA A 194 -4.31 -16.27 -10.97
C ALA A 194 -5.50 -15.35 -10.67
N ALA A 195 -5.26 -14.10 -10.26
CA ALA A 195 -6.29 -13.08 -10.12
C ALA A 195 -7.00 -12.81 -11.46
N ALA A 196 -6.21 -12.60 -12.53
CA ALA A 196 -6.73 -12.32 -13.87
C ALA A 196 -7.66 -13.43 -14.40
N ALA A 197 -7.35 -14.69 -14.11
CA ALA A 197 -8.14 -15.84 -14.54
C ALA A 197 -9.51 -15.94 -13.84
N LEU A 198 -9.72 -15.19 -12.76
CA LEU A 198 -10.93 -15.17 -11.94
C LEU A 198 -11.75 -13.89 -12.12
N GLU A 199 -11.28 -12.95 -12.95
CA GLU A 199 -11.94 -11.67 -13.20
C GLU A 199 -12.70 -11.70 -14.52
N ASP A 200 -13.91 -11.11 -14.51
CA ASP A 200 -14.71 -10.93 -15.73
C ASP A 200 -14.15 -9.81 -16.62
N GLU A 201 -13.58 -8.76 -16.01
CA GLU A 201 -13.02 -7.60 -16.70
C GLU A 201 -11.61 -7.25 -16.17
N PRO A 202 -10.71 -6.78 -17.05
CA PRO A 202 -9.38 -6.34 -16.62
C PRO A 202 -9.45 -5.16 -15.65
N PHE A 203 -8.93 -5.34 -14.43
CA PHE A 203 -8.68 -4.26 -13.50
C PHE A 203 -7.29 -3.63 -13.73
N GLU A 204 -7.25 -2.32 -14.00
CA GLU A 204 -6.00 -1.61 -14.35
C GLU A 204 -4.88 -1.79 -13.32
N GLY A 205 -5.17 -1.70 -12.02
CA GLY A 205 -4.18 -1.87 -10.96
C GLY A 205 -3.52 -3.25 -10.96
N ARG A 206 -4.28 -4.31 -11.28
CA ARG A 206 -3.74 -5.66 -11.45
C ARG A 206 -2.84 -5.74 -12.68
N VAL A 207 -3.26 -5.20 -13.83
CA VAL A 207 -2.47 -5.25 -15.07
C VAL A 207 -1.13 -4.51 -14.90
N TRP A 208 -1.13 -3.36 -14.22
CA TRP A 208 0.11 -2.65 -13.85
C TRP A 208 1.01 -3.51 -12.95
N ASN A 209 0.46 -4.11 -11.90
CA ASN A 209 1.23 -4.97 -11.00
C ASN A 209 1.79 -6.21 -11.72
N GLU A 210 1.01 -6.80 -12.62
CA GLU A 210 1.42 -7.93 -13.48
C GLU A 210 2.58 -7.53 -14.39
N GLY A 211 2.48 -6.39 -15.08
CA GLY A 211 3.53 -5.89 -15.97
C GLY A 211 4.81 -5.51 -15.24
N ILE A 212 4.71 -4.91 -14.05
CA ILE A 212 5.87 -4.63 -13.18
C ILE A 212 6.52 -5.94 -12.74
N CYS A 213 5.74 -6.92 -12.28
CA CYS A 213 6.25 -8.23 -11.89
C CYS A 213 6.90 -8.98 -13.07
N ALA A 214 6.30 -8.95 -14.26
CA ALA A 214 6.89 -9.57 -15.46
C ALA A 214 8.24 -8.91 -15.81
N THR A 215 8.31 -7.57 -15.75
CA THR A 215 9.55 -6.82 -16.01
C THR A 215 10.61 -7.14 -14.95
N GLY A 216 10.25 -7.14 -13.67
CA GLY A 216 11.16 -7.44 -12.56
C GLY A 216 11.64 -8.90 -12.53
N ALA A 217 10.82 -9.84 -13.01
CA ALA A 217 11.19 -11.24 -13.16
C ALA A 217 12.07 -11.52 -14.39
N GLY A 218 12.26 -10.54 -15.28
CA GLY A 218 12.99 -10.70 -16.53
C GLY A 218 12.19 -11.39 -17.65
N GLU A 219 10.87 -11.53 -17.49
CA GLU A 219 9.96 -12.14 -18.47
C GLU A 219 9.61 -11.15 -19.58
N GLY A 220 10.61 -10.77 -20.39
CA GLY A 220 10.54 -9.65 -21.32
C GLY A 220 9.43 -9.74 -22.37
N GLU A 221 9.25 -10.91 -22.98
CA GLU A 221 8.19 -11.13 -24.00
C GLU A 221 6.79 -11.03 -23.39
N LEU A 222 6.62 -11.53 -22.17
CA LEU A 222 5.36 -11.42 -21.45
C LEU A 222 5.09 -9.97 -21.03
N ALA A 223 6.11 -9.29 -20.49
CA ALA A 223 6.02 -7.87 -20.17
C ALA A 223 5.65 -7.04 -21.41
N LEU A 224 6.26 -7.33 -22.56
CA LEU A 224 5.93 -6.70 -23.84
C LEU A 224 4.44 -6.88 -24.17
N ALA A 225 3.94 -8.11 -24.13
CA ALA A 225 2.54 -8.41 -24.44
C ALA A 225 1.57 -7.68 -23.50
N ILE A 226 1.85 -7.66 -22.19
CA ILE A 226 1.03 -6.95 -21.19
C ILE A 226 0.98 -5.47 -21.53
N TRP A 227 2.13 -4.82 -21.71
CA TRP A 227 2.17 -3.39 -21.98
C TRP A 227 1.55 -3.02 -23.33
N GLN A 228 1.73 -3.83 -24.37
CA GLN A 228 1.03 -3.64 -25.65
C GLN A 228 -0.48 -3.79 -25.51
N GLY A 229 -0.96 -4.72 -24.67
CA GLY A 229 -2.37 -4.87 -24.31
C GLY A 229 -2.94 -3.60 -23.65
N MET A 230 -2.11 -2.88 -22.88
CA MET A 230 -2.42 -1.55 -22.34
C MET A 230 -2.23 -0.40 -23.35
N GLY A 231 -2.03 -0.70 -24.64
CA GLY A 231 -1.88 0.29 -25.70
C GLY A 231 -0.50 0.95 -25.80
N GLN A 232 0.51 0.43 -25.08
CA GLN A 232 1.87 0.99 -25.13
C GLN A 232 2.54 0.70 -26.48
N LYS A 233 3.13 1.75 -27.09
CA LYS A 233 3.83 1.66 -28.38
C LYS A 233 5.30 1.29 -28.16
N ILE A 234 5.53 0.01 -27.85
CA ILE A 234 6.85 -0.52 -27.49
C ILE A 234 7.15 -1.83 -28.24
N ARG A 235 8.42 -2.24 -28.24
CA ARG A 235 8.93 -3.48 -28.86
C ARG A 235 10.00 -4.10 -27.97
N MET A 236 10.38 -5.36 -28.19
CA MET A 236 11.56 -5.89 -27.52
C MET A 236 12.79 -5.03 -27.83
N GLY A 237 13.53 -4.70 -26.77
CA GLY A 237 14.69 -3.82 -26.82
C GLY A 237 15.92 -4.45 -26.20
N ARG A 238 16.77 -3.60 -25.63
CA ARG A 238 17.99 -4.03 -24.95
C ARG A 238 17.60 -4.71 -23.63
N PHE A 239 18.59 -5.31 -22.98
CA PHE A 239 18.43 -5.95 -21.66
C PHE A 239 17.43 -7.13 -21.61
N GLY A 240 16.92 -7.59 -22.77
CA GLY A 240 15.86 -8.59 -22.80
C GLY A 240 14.52 -8.07 -22.29
N LEU A 241 14.30 -6.74 -22.33
CA LEU A 241 13.08 -6.08 -21.84
C LEU A 241 12.46 -5.20 -22.94
N PRO A 242 11.16 -4.89 -22.84
CA PRO A 242 10.48 -4.07 -23.84
C PRO A 242 10.88 -2.59 -23.73
N GLU A 243 11.19 -1.97 -24.88
CA GLU A 243 11.56 -0.56 -24.98
C GLU A 243 10.70 0.20 -25.97
N GLY A 244 10.43 1.46 -25.65
CA GLY A 244 9.84 2.44 -26.56
C GLY A 244 10.40 3.85 -26.33
N ARG A 245 9.71 4.83 -26.90
CA ARG A 245 10.06 6.24 -26.74
C ARG A 245 9.16 6.87 -25.71
N TYR A 246 9.75 7.23 -24.57
CA TYR A 246 9.07 7.92 -23.48
C TYR A 246 9.73 9.27 -23.20
N ALA A 247 8.96 10.20 -22.64
CA ALA A 247 9.57 11.34 -21.96
C ALA A 247 10.42 10.82 -20.79
N THR A 248 11.54 11.49 -20.51
CA THR A 248 12.33 11.24 -19.31
C THR A 248 11.44 11.39 -18.08
N CYS A 249 11.69 10.59 -17.04
CA CYS A 249 10.96 10.70 -15.78
C CYS A 249 11.92 10.92 -14.62
N LYS A 250 11.39 11.47 -13.52
CA LYS A 250 12.14 11.60 -12.28
C LYS A 250 11.96 10.36 -11.43
N VAL A 251 13.04 9.91 -10.81
CA VAL A 251 13.03 8.77 -9.89
C VAL A 251 13.77 9.16 -8.63
N ARG A 252 13.17 8.87 -7.47
CA ARG A 252 13.88 8.93 -6.18
C ARG A 252 14.62 7.62 -6.02
N LEU A 253 15.90 7.62 -6.38
CA LEU A 253 16.78 6.50 -6.16
C LEU A 253 17.10 6.41 -4.67
N ALA A 254 17.03 5.19 -4.14
CA ALA A 254 17.38 4.88 -2.75
C ALA A 254 18.62 3.98 -2.71
N GLN A 255 19.41 4.13 -1.65
CA GLN A 255 20.53 3.24 -1.33
C GLN A 255 20.06 1.81 -1.11
N ARG A 256 18.86 1.65 -0.55
CA ARG A 256 18.16 0.38 -0.38
C ARG A 256 16.80 0.45 -1.10
N PRO A 257 16.75 0.01 -2.37
CA PRO A 257 15.53 -0.02 -3.16
C PRO A 257 14.44 -0.84 -2.47
N LEU A 258 13.18 -0.45 -2.61
CA LEU A 258 12.07 -1.02 -1.83
C LEU A 258 12.03 -2.56 -1.87
N ALA A 259 12.19 -3.13 -3.07
CA ALA A 259 12.11 -4.56 -3.32
C ALA A 259 13.37 -5.34 -2.91
N GLU A 260 14.45 -4.64 -2.53
CA GLU A 260 15.71 -5.23 -2.07
C GLU A 260 15.85 -5.19 -0.53
N ARG A 261 14.90 -4.56 0.19
CA ARG A 261 14.93 -4.45 1.66
C ARG A 261 14.56 -5.74 2.35
N GLY A 262 15.19 -5.97 3.50
CA GLY A 262 14.88 -7.07 4.43
C GLY A 262 14.46 -6.55 5.81
N ALA A 263 14.08 -7.47 6.71
CA ALA A 263 13.56 -7.13 8.05
C ALA A 263 14.55 -6.34 8.93
N THR A 264 15.85 -6.45 8.69
CA THR A 264 16.91 -5.74 9.45
C THR A 264 17.24 -4.37 8.90
N GLU A 265 16.94 -4.10 7.63
CA GLU A 265 17.30 -2.88 6.91
C GLU A 265 16.09 -2.40 6.10
N ASP A 266 15.01 -2.08 6.79
CA ASP A 266 13.74 -1.63 6.22
C ASP A 266 13.63 -0.10 6.21
N ASP A 267 14.62 0.56 5.63
CA ASP A 267 14.67 2.00 5.41
C ASP A 267 15.42 2.29 4.10
N PRO A 268 15.13 3.41 3.40
CA PRO A 268 15.75 3.72 2.09
C PRO A 268 17.25 3.99 2.14
N GLY A 269 17.81 4.31 3.31
CA GLY A 269 19.16 4.85 3.46
C GLY A 269 19.28 6.24 2.85
N LEU A 270 20.38 6.49 2.15
CA LEU A 270 20.53 7.71 1.36
C LEU A 270 19.57 7.70 0.17
N GLU A 271 19.08 8.88 -0.21
CA GLU A 271 18.23 9.05 -1.39
C GLU A 271 18.69 10.22 -2.26
N GLU A 272 18.49 10.10 -3.57
CA GLU A 272 18.72 11.17 -4.54
C GLU A 272 17.64 11.13 -5.63
N THR A 273 17.03 12.28 -5.94
CA THR A 273 16.04 12.36 -7.02
C THR A 273 16.69 12.84 -8.31
N ILE A 274 16.72 11.97 -9.32
CA ILE A 274 17.36 12.23 -10.61
C ILE A 274 16.39 12.06 -11.78
N TRP A 275 16.83 12.46 -12.97
CA TRP A 275 16.18 12.10 -14.23
C TRP A 275 16.80 10.82 -14.81
N ILE A 276 15.95 9.94 -15.35
CA ILE A 276 16.38 8.72 -16.06
C ILE A 276 15.91 8.71 -17.51
N GLU A 277 16.62 7.97 -18.35
CA GLU A 277 16.13 7.56 -19.68
C GLU A 277 15.06 6.48 -19.47
N ARG A 278 13.78 6.84 -19.57
CA ARG A 278 12.66 5.90 -19.43
C ARG A 278 12.55 5.03 -20.67
N LEU A 279 12.50 3.71 -20.47
CA LEU A 279 12.46 2.72 -21.55
C LEU A 279 11.09 2.07 -21.71
N SER A 280 10.39 1.82 -20.60
CA SER A 280 9.04 1.26 -20.58
C SER A 280 8.19 1.98 -19.53
N PRO A 281 6.92 1.54 -19.32
CA PRO A 281 6.11 2.06 -18.23
C PRO A 281 6.76 1.95 -16.84
N CYS A 282 7.69 1.02 -16.62
CA CYS A 282 8.20 0.72 -15.27
C CYS A 282 9.72 0.52 -15.17
N HIS A 283 10.52 0.77 -16.22
CA HIS A 283 11.97 0.73 -16.08
C HIS A 283 12.69 1.76 -16.95
N GLY A 284 13.95 2.03 -16.60
CA GLY A 284 14.81 2.89 -17.38
C GLY A 284 16.27 2.88 -16.94
N ILE A 285 17.09 3.67 -17.63
CA ILE A 285 18.55 3.73 -17.44
C ILE A 285 18.92 4.99 -16.65
N VAL A 286 19.74 4.83 -15.63
CA VAL A 286 20.34 5.96 -14.90
C VAL A 286 21.29 6.71 -15.84
N ARG A 287 20.94 7.96 -16.17
CA ARG A 287 21.74 8.84 -17.06
C ARG A 287 22.27 10.10 -16.37
N SER A 288 22.11 10.17 -15.06
CA SER A 288 22.67 11.23 -14.23
C SER A 288 23.83 10.68 -13.41
N VAL A 289 24.87 11.49 -13.20
CA VAL A 289 25.91 11.20 -12.22
C VAL A 289 25.33 11.48 -10.83
N LEU A 290 25.51 10.55 -9.90
CA LEU A 290 24.97 10.65 -8.54
C LEU A 290 25.95 11.38 -7.63
N PHE A 291 25.42 12.22 -6.75
CA PHE A 291 26.20 12.81 -5.66
C PHE A 291 26.36 11.82 -4.49
N GLN A 292 25.29 11.08 -4.18
CA GLN A 292 25.28 10.09 -3.11
C GLN A 292 25.83 8.74 -3.57
N ARG A 293 26.41 7.97 -2.64
CA ARG A 293 26.81 6.57 -2.88
C ARG A 293 25.62 5.65 -2.64
N LEU A 294 24.74 5.53 -3.63
CA LEU A 294 23.51 4.75 -3.55
C LEU A 294 23.67 3.26 -3.89
N GLY A 295 24.83 2.82 -4.40
CA GLY A 295 24.99 1.42 -4.86
C GLY A 295 24.27 1.10 -6.18
N VAL A 296 23.76 2.13 -6.84
CA VAL A 296 23.34 2.18 -8.24
C VAL A 296 24.19 3.24 -8.93
N ASP A 297 24.61 3.01 -10.16
CA ASP A 297 25.53 3.88 -10.90
C ASP A 297 24.98 4.29 -12.28
N TYR A 298 25.67 5.23 -12.92
CA TYR A 298 25.38 5.61 -14.30
C TYR A 298 25.37 4.38 -15.22
N GLY A 299 24.32 4.23 -16.01
CA GLY A 299 24.15 3.13 -16.95
C GLY A 299 23.40 1.92 -16.37
N ASP A 300 23.18 1.88 -15.06
CA ASP A 300 22.37 0.82 -14.43
C ASP A 300 20.91 0.93 -14.87
N VAL A 301 20.25 -0.24 -14.92
CA VAL A 301 18.82 -0.35 -15.25
C VAL A 301 18.04 -0.50 -13.96
N VAL A 302 17.10 0.42 -13.72
CA VAL A 302 16.27 0.46 -12.52
C VAL A 302 14.81 0.20 -12.87
N LEU A 303 14.12 -0.51 -11.97
CA LEU A 303 12.68 -0.72 -11.96
C LEU A 303 12.02 0.34 -11.06
N VAL A 304 10.90 0.88 -11.52
CA VAL A 304 10.10 1.88 -10.81
C VAL A 304 8.64 1.43 -10.73
N ASP A 305 7.93 1.94 -9.73
CA ASP A 305 6.47 1.80 -9.69
C ASP A 305 5.80 2.76 -10.69
N GLY A 306 4.57 2.43 -11.10
CA GLY A 306 3.73 3.31 -11.92
C GLY A 306 3.04 4.40 -11.10
N ALA A 307 2.91 4.22 -9.78
CA ALA A 307 2.40 5.24 -8.87
C ALA A 307 3.51 6.24 -8.49
N PRO A 308 3.33 7.55 -8.74
CA PRO A 308 4.28 8.56 -8.29
C PRO A 308 4.20 8.74 -6.77
N ILE A 309 5.35 9.01 -6.15
CA ILE A 309 5.48 9.27 -4.71
C ILE A 309 5.45 10.76 -4.36
N THR A 310 5.68 11.62 -5.34
CA THR A 310 5.55 13.07 -5.16
C THR A 310 5.57 13.75 -6.52
N TYR A 311 5.36 15.07 -6.53
CA TYR A 311 5.44 15.91 -7.72
C TYR A 311 6.39 17.08 -7.48
N HIS A 312 7.27 17.34 -8.44
CA HIS A 312 8.12 18.52 -8.44
C HIS A 312 7.57 19.55 -9.42
N ARG A 313 7.39 20.79 -8.94
CA ARG A 313 6.89 21.90 -9.76
C ARG A 313 8.01 22.58 -10.53
N TYR A 314 7.81 22.73 -11.84
CA TYR A 314 8.69 23.47 -12.74
C TYR A 314 7.86 24.49 -13.53
N GLY A 315 7.81 25.73 -13.05
CA GLY A 315 6.86 26.71 -13.59
C GLY A 315 5.42 26.30 -13.28
N GLU A 316 4.61 26.11 -14.34
CA GLU A 316 3.22 25.62 -14.24
C GLU A 316 3.14 24.09 -14.29
N ASP A 317 4.20 23.41 -14.71
CA ASP A 317 4.20 21.95 -14.87
C ASP A 317 4.42 21.25 -13.52
N GLN A 318 3.68 20.15 -13.32
CA GLN A 318 3.94 19.18 -12.26
C GLN A 318 4.55 17.91 -12.83
N ILE A 319 5.79 17.62 -12.41
CA ILE A 319 6.53 16.45 -12.88
C ILE A 319 6.46 15.35 -11.82
N PRO A 320 5.92 14.16 -12.15
CA PRO A 320 5.87 13.05 -11.21
C PRO A 320 7.27 12.52 -10.89
N VAL A 321 7.45 12.12 -9.64
CA VAL A 321 8.63 11.40 -9.15
C VAL A 321 8.21 10.00 -8.79
N PHE A 322 8.85 8.99 -9.38
CA PHE A 322 8.56 7.59 -9.12
C PHE A 322 9.54 6.98 -8.10
N PRO A 323 9.12 5.96 -7.34
CA PRO A 323 10.00 5.29 -6.39
C PRO A 323 10.91 4.28 -7.08
N HIS A 324 12.13 4.10 -6.54
CA HIS A 324 13.03 3.04 -6.95
C HIS A 324 12.63 1.69 -6.31
N LEU A 325 12.07 0.79 -7.12
CA LEU A 325 11.70 -0.55 -6.66
C LEU A 325 12.92 -1.46 -6.56
N ALA A 326 13.68 -1.63 -7.64
CA ALA A 326 14.82 -2.53 -7.70
C ALA A 326 15.84 -2.10 -8.76
N THR A 327 17.10 -2.52 -8.60
CA THR A 327 18.13 -2.42 -9.64
C THR A 327 18.16 -3.72 -10.44
N LEU A 328 17.61 -3.70 -11.66
CA LEU A 328 17.49 -4.89 -12.53
C LEU A 328 18.84 -5.34 -13.10
N GLN A 329 19.69 -4.39 -13.47
CA GLN A 329 21.01 -4.68 -14.00
C GLN A 329 22.03 -3.63 -13.57
N ARG A 330 23.10 -4.10 -12.93
CA ARG A 330 24.28 -3.30 -12.60
C ARG A 330 25.31 -3.42 -13.73
N ARG A 331 25.71 -2.30 -14.33
CA ARG A 331 26.67 -2.23 -15.43
C ARG A 331 28.10 -2.08 -14.94
N GLY A 332 28.30 -1.55 -13.73
CA GLY A 332 29.62 -1.42 -13.13
C GLY A 332 30.57 -0.56 -13.95
N TYR A 333 30.07 0.53 -14.55
CA TYR A 333 30.93 1.54 -15.17
C TYR A 333 31.82 2.14 -14.07
N GLN A 334 33.06 1.64 -13.96
CA GLN A 334 34.12 2.20 -13.13
C GLN A 334 34.94 3.22 -13.90
#